data_AF-A0A2T8MA84-F1
#
_entry.id   AF-A0A2T8MA84-F1
#
_cell.length_a   1.000
_cell.length_b   1.000
_cell.length_c   1.000
_cell.angle_alpha   90.00
_cell.angle_beta   90.00
_cell.angle_gamma   90.00
#
_symmetry.space_group_name_H-M   'P 1'
#
loop_
_entity.id
_entity.type
_entity.pdbx_description
1 polymer ?
#
loop_
_entity_poly.entity_id
_entity_poly.type
_entity_poly.pdbx_seq_one_letter_code
_entity_poly.pdbx_strand_id
1 'polypeptide(L)'
;MKKTLIALAVAASAVVSGSAMAAWSTGGDFNGNINIGGNITTDAPAWLWKTGADQGTAVDLKLADAVVSGDNNVWSGVGKTSFPVLMGKTKAPYSGVSTGMAPQITYGGEGFSISQPADSAPVITLSAFAKDDKAKAGTFQFKMDIMSLANVFWKGDGVNTNDKNAYQTIGDTGKTYGNGFAQNKTYVNSMTPVAIKDKISAILGADMITIPAGAVTSGYTGPNIFNRADAGSIQGVYASEYVANSGVLTFPKANTPKSWNANMTVTVSYQ
;
A
#
# COMPACT_ATOMS: atom_id res chain seq x y z
N MET A 1 -16.21 15.55 -25.21
CA MET A 1 -16.89 14.86 -24.09
C MET A 1 -16.06 15.04 -22.83
N LYS A 2 -16.47 15.91 -21.90
CA LYS A 2 -15.77 16.15 -20.62
C LYS A 2 -16.22 15.07 -19.63
N LYS A 3 -15.29 14.33 -19.02
CA LYS A 3 -15.57 13.35 -17.96
C LYS A 3 -15.30 14.00 -16.61
N THR A 4 -16.33 14.10 -15.78
CA THR A 4 -16.26 14.61 -14.41
C THR A 4 -15.96 13.44 -13.47
N LEU A 5 -14.86 13.51 -12.72
CA LEU A 5 -14.47 12.53 -11.70
C LEU A 5 -15.13 12.91 -10.36
N ILE A 6 -15.78 11.94 -9.72
CA ILE A 6 -16.33 12.09 -8.36
C ILE A 6 -15.28 11.58 -7.38
N ALA A 7 -14.78 12.44 -6.50
CA ALA A 7 -13.88 12.09 -5.40
C ALA A 7 -14.71 11.70 -4.17
N LEU A 8 -14.47 10.51 -3.62
CA LEU A 8 -15.19 9.97 -2.46
C LEU A 8 -14.39 10.27 -1.18
N ALA A 9 -14.87 11.22 -0.38
CA ALA A 9 -14.33 11.50 0.96
C ALA A 9 -15.08 10.65 2.00
N VAL A 10 -14.34 9.88 2.79
CA VAL A 10 -14.91 9.09 3.90
C VAL A 10 -15.01 9.99 5.14
N ALA A 11 -16.22 10.34 5.53
CA ALA A 11 -16.51 11.03 6.78
C ALA A 11 -16.96 10.00 7.84
N ALA A 12 -16.31 9.99 9.01
CA ALA A 12 -16.73 9.20 10.16
C ALA A 12 -17.85 9.94 10.91
N SER A 13 -19.05 9.35 11.00
CA SER A 13 -20.16 9.91 11.78
C SER A 13 -20.44 9.09 13.04
N ALA A 14 -20.52 9.80 14.18
CA ALA A 14 -20.87 9.29 15.49
C ALA A 14 -22.38 8.98 15.58
N VAL A 15 -22.71 7.88 16.25
CA VAL A 15 -24.08 7.38 16.46
C VAL A 15 -24.75 8.13 17.60
N VAL A 16 -25.94 8.69 17.36
CA VAL A 16 -26.89 9.06 18.42
C VAL A 16 -28.18 8.26 18.18
N SER A 17 -28.43 7.29 19.06
CA SER A 17 -29.68 6.55 19.15
C SER A 17 -30.65 7.33 20.05
N GLY A 18 -31.86 7.56 19.58
CA GLY A 18 -32.94 8.15 20.37
C GLY A 18 -34.30 7.74 19.82
N SER A 19 -34.87 6.66 20.38
CA SER A 19 -36.23 6.22 20.07
C SER A 19 -37.24 7.20 20.68
N ALA A 20 -38.06 7.86 19.85
CA ALA A 20 -39.23 8.59 20.32
C ALA A 20 -40.46 7.67 20.24
N MET A 21 -41.12 7.45 21.38
CA MET A 21 -42.38 6.71 21.47
C MET A 21 -43.52 7.52 20.83
N ALA A 22 -44.26 6.89 19.92
CA ALA A 22 -45.41 7.52 19.24
C ALA A 22 -46.65 7.59 20.16
N ALA A 23 -47.34 8.72 20.14
CA ALA A 23 -48.66 8.91 20.74
C ALA A 23 -49.69 9.25 19.64
N TRP A 24 -50.94 8.85 19.84
CA TRP A 24 -52.04 9.06 18.88
C TRP A 24 -52.53 10.51 18.96
N SER A 25 -52.78 11.17 17.82
CA SER A 25 -53.38 12.51 17.82
C SER A 25 -54.91 12.41 17.97
N THR A 26 -55.47 13.21 18.87
CA THR A 26 -56.92 13.30 19.06
C THR A 26 -57.47 14.52 18.33
N GLY A 27 -57.81 14.34 17.04
CA GLY A 27 -58.66 15.23 16.24
C GLY A 27 -58.17 16.69 16.00
N GLY A 28 -57.84 17.01 14.75
CA GLY A 28 -57.41 18.34 14.27
C GLY A 28 -56.53 18.23 13.01
N ASP A 29 -56.12 19.36 12.41
CA ASP A 29 -55.16 19.36 11.31
C ASP A 29 -53.80 18.80 11.80
N PHE A 30 -53.35 17.72 11.17
CA PHE A 30 -52.12 17.03 11.51
C PHE A 30 -50.96 17.58 10.69
N ASN A 31 -49.93 18.11 11.36
CA ASN A 31 -48.63 18.42 10.76
C ASN A 31 -47.54 17.75 11.58
N GLY A 32 -46.92 16.71 11.01
CA GLY A 32 -45.80 15.99 11.62
C GLY A 32 -44.80 15.55 10.56
N ASN A 33 -43.52 15.49 10.93
CA ASN A 33 -42.46 15.03 10.05
C ASN A 33 -42.12 13.56 10.33
N ILE A 34 -42.09 12.75 9.28
CA ILE A 34 -41.56 11.39 9.31
C ILE A 34 -40.08 11.46 8.94
N ASN A 35 -39.20 11.21 9.91
CA ASN A 35 -37.76 11.06 9.67
C ASN A 35 -37.43 9.57 9.57
N ILE A 36 -37.28 9.08 8.33
CA ILE A 36 -36.74 7.74 8.06
C ILE A 36 -35.26 7.90 7.73
N GLY A 37 -34.42 7.31 8.57
CA GLY A 37 -32.98 7.31 8.39
C GLY A 37 -32.38 6.04 8.98
N GLY A 38 -31.25 5.64 8.41
CA GLY A 38 -30.42 4.54 8.89
C GLY A 38 -29.03 4.70 8.29
N ASN A 39 -28.02 4.11 8.92
CA ASN A 39 -26.67 4.10 8.37
C ASN A 39 -26.61 3.08 7.23
N ILE A 40 -26.14 3.48 6.05
CA ILE A 40 -25.67 2.55 5.02
C ILE A 40 -24.22 2.21 5.38
N THR A 41 -24.00 1.08 6.03
CA THR A 41 -22.65 0.55 6.21
C THR A 41 -22.22 -0.12 4.91
N THR A 42 -21.24 0.44 4.22
CA THR A 42 -20.45 -0.34 3.26
C THR A 42 -19.79 -1.50 4.02
N ASP A 43 -19.86 -2.72 3.47
CA ASP A 43 -19.17 -3.88 4.06
C ASP A 43 -17.75 -3.48 4.44
N ALA A 44 -17.34 -3.85 5.66
CA ALA A 44 -16.05 -3.46 6.21
C ALA A 44 -14.94 -3.77 5.19
N PRO A 45 -13.96 -2.87 4.94
CA PRO A 45 -13.00 -3.03 3.85
C PRO A 45 -12.37 -4.41 3.93
N ALA A 46 -12.38 -5.15 2.83
CA ALA A 46 -11.93 -6.54 2.82
C ALA A 46 -10.43 -6.68 3.16
N TRP A 47 -9.69 -5.58 3.09
CA TRP A 47 -8.29 -5.49 3.45
C TRP A 47 -8.08 -4.81 4.81
N LEU A 48 -7.01 -5.21 5.48
CA LEU A 48 -6.40 -4.54 6.61
C LEU A 48 -5.06 -3.98 6.18
N TRP A 49 -4.75 -2.77 6.63
CA TRP A 49 -3.48 -2.09 6.35
C TRP A 49 -2.85 -1.63 7.65
N LYS A 50 -1.53 -1.69 7.70
CA LYS A 50 -0.74 -1.08 8.79
C LYS A 50 0.59 -0.58 8.22
N THR A 51 1.09 0.51 8.77
CA THR A 51 2.47 0.96 8.56
C THR A 51 3.42 0.19 9.48
N GLY A 52 4.70 0.11 9.13
CA GLY A 52 5.69 -0.49 10.03
C GLY A 52 5.86 0.29 11.33
N ALA A 53 6.27 -0.40 12.40
CA ALA A 53 6.45 0.21 13.73
C ALA A 53 7.70 1.13 13.80
N ASP A 54 8.72 0.87 12.98
CA ASP A 54 10.03 1.53 13.05
C ASP A 54 10.16 2.79 12.20
N GLN A 55 9.04 3.32 11.66
CA GLN A 55 9.00 4.48 10.75
C GLN A 55 9.46 5.81 11.40
N GLY A 56 9.93 5.79 12.65
CA GLY A 56 10.35 6.95 13.44
C GLY A 56 11.66 6.79 14.21
N THR A 57 12.42 5.71 13.98
CA THR A 57 13.74 5.57 14.60
C THR A 57 14.68 6.64 14.03
N ALA A 58 15.25 7.45 14.91
CA ALA A 58 16.19 8.48 14.51
C ALA A 58 17.40 7.84 13.81
N VAL A 59 17.66 8.25 12.57
CA VAL A 59 18.88 7.87 11.87
C VAL A 59 19.92 8.95 12.13
N ASP A 60 20.70 8.74 13.17
CA ASP A 60 21.77 9.65 13.55
C ASP A 60 22.95 9.53 12.59
N LEU A 61 23.40 10.67 12.08
CA LEU A 61 24.51 10.79 11.13
C LEU A 61 25.55 11.74 11.71
N LYS A 62 26.84 11.42 11.55
CA LYS A 62 27.91 12.36 11.87
C LYS A 62 28.29 13.13 10.62
N LEU A 63 28.57 14.42 10.77
CA LEU A 63 29.06 15.24 9.66
C LEU A 63 30.38 14.69 9.09
N ALA A 64 31.24 14.13 9.95
CA ALA A 64 32.49 13.51 9.53
C ALA A 64 32.32 12.26 8.66
N ASP A 65 31.15 11.62 8.68
CA ASP A 65 30.84 10.47 7.82
C ASP A 65 30.38 10.91 6.41
N ALA A 66 30.16 12.22 6.19
CA ALA A 66 29.76 12.75 4.90
C ALA A 66 30.95 12.79 3.92
N VAL A 67 30.72 12.32 2.71
CA VAL A 67 31.63 12.55 1.59
C VAL A 67 31.26 13.88 0.95
N VAL A 68 32.28 14.74 0.82
CA VAL A 68 32.16 16.00 0.09
C VAL A 68 32.16 15.72 -1.42
N SER A 69 31.08 16.11 -2.10
CA SER A 69 30.96 16.01 -3.56
C SER A 69 30.50 17.34 -4.13
N GLY A 70 31.41 18.08 -4.76
CA GLY A 70 31.16 19.46 -5.20
C GLY A 70 30.78 20.35 -4.01
N ASP A 71 29.62 21.01 -4.09
CA ASP A 71 29.08 21.87 -3.03
C ASP A 71 28.18 21.15 -2.02
N ASN A 72 28.15 19.81 -2.07
CA ASN A 72 27.28 19.00 -1.22
C ASN A 72 28.05 18.14 -0.22
N ASN A 73 27.40 17.88 0.91
CA ASN A 73 27.71 16.81 1.84
C ASN A 73 26.78 15.63 1.53
N VAL A 74 27.36 14.45 1.30
CA VAL A 74 26.65 13.23 0.90
C VAL A 74 26.90 12.12 1.92
N TRP A 75 25.83 11.58 2.49
CA TRP A 75 25.86 10.38 3.31
C TRP A 75 25.30 9.21 2.51
N SER A 76 26.09 8.14 2.38
CA SER A 76 25.67 6.89 1.74
C SER A 76 25.48 5.80 2.79
N GLY A 77 24.65 4.80 2.50
CA GLY A 77 24.38 3.72 3.47
C GLY A 77 23.52 4.16 4.64
N VAL A 78 22.74 5.24 4.49
CA VAL A 78 21.76 5.68 5.48
C VAL A 78 20.74 4.54 5.67
N GLY A 79 20.28 4.31 6.91
CA GLY A 79 19.32 3.24 7.24
C GLY A 79 19.93 1.83 7.28
N LYS A 80 20.58 1.47 8.39
CA LYS A 80 21.38 0.23 8.50
C LYS A 80 20.57 -1.07 8.45
N THR A 81 19.29 -1.01 8.79
CA THR A 81 18.40 -2.18 8.85
C THR A 81 17.25 -2.00 7.87
N SER A 82 16.78 -3.12 7.32
CA SER A 82 15.52 -3.11 6.58
C SER A 82 14.36 -2.94 7.56
N PHE A 83 13.31 -2.25 7.14
CA PHE A 83 12.10 -2.10 7.94
C PHE A 83 10.86 -2.03 7.06
N PRO A 84 9.72 -2.60 7.49
CA PRO A 84 8.48 -2.52 6.74
C PRO A 84 7.98 -1.08 6.64
N VAL A 85 7.52 -0.67 5.46
CA VAL A 85 6.91 0.64 5.22
C VAL A 85 5.39 0.51 5.28
N LEU A 86 4.80 -0.34 4.44
CA LEU A 86 3.37 -0.65 4.40
C LEU A 86 3.16 -2.16 4.32
N MET A 87 2.25 -2.67 5.13
CA MET A 87 1.77 -4.05 5.06
C MET A 87 0.26 -4.06 4.84
N GLY A 88 -0.20 -4.99 4.00
CA GLY A 88 -1.61 -5.17 3.71
C GLY A 88 -1.98 -6.65 3.59
N LYS A 89 -3.18 -7.00 4.05
CA LYS A 89 -3.74 -8.35 3.84
C LYS A 89 -5.25 -8.32 3.75
N THR A 90 -5.82 -9.29 3.07
CA THR A 90 -7.26 -9.56 3.14
C THR A 90 -7.63 -10.14 4.50
N LYS A 91 -8.77 -9.73 5.07
CA LYS A 91 -9.29 -10.23 6.36
C LYS A 91 -9.53 -11.74 6.36
N ALA A 92 -10.09 -12.24 5.28
CA ALA A 92 -10.43 -13.64 5.05
C ALA A 92 -10.46 -13.91 3.54
N PRO A 93 -10.44 -15.19 3.09
CA PRO A 93 -10.77 -15.52 1.72
C PRO A 93 -12.14 -14.97 1.32
N TYR A 94 -12.26 -14.45 0.11
CA TYR A 94 -13.52 -13.94 -0.44
C TYR A 94 -13.74 -14.45 -1.87
N SER A 95 -14.97 -14.35 -2.37
CA SER A 95 -15.35 -14.85 -3.71
C SER A 95 -16.47 -14.00 -4.33
N GLY A 96 -16.68 -14.13 -5.64
CA GLY A 96 -17.85 -13.55 -6.31
C GLY A 96 -17.82 -12.02 -6.45
N VAL A 97 -16.65 -11.39 -6.34
CA VAL A 97 -16.50 -9.95 -6.45
C VAL A 97 -15.90 -9.57 -7.81
N SER A 98 -16.58 -8.67 -8.53
CA SER A 98 -16.18 -8.23 -9.87
C SER A 98 -15.48 -6.86 -9.90
N THR A 99 -15.60 -6.03 -8.86
CA THR A 99 -14.96 -4.70 -8.73
C THR A 99 -14.77 -4.31 -7.25
N GLY A 100 -13.94 -3.30 -6.93
CA GLY A 100 -13.82 -2.78 -5.56
C GLY A 100 -12.82 -3.47 -4.63
N MET A 101 -12.15 -4.54 -5.07
CA MET A 101 -11.28 -5.35 -4.19
C MET A 101 -9.80 -5.15 -4.44
N ALA A 102 -9.43 -4.80 -5.68
CA ALA A 102 -8.06 -4.45 -6.04
C ALA A 102 -7.69 -3.10 -5.41
N PRO A 103 -6.73 -3.04 -4.48
CA PRO A 103 -6.30 -1.78 -3.91
C PRO A 103 -5.51 -0.98 -4.95
N GLN A 104 -5.74 0.33 -4.98
CA GLN A 104 -4.88 1.29 -5.63
C GLN A 104 -4.00 1.94 -4.56
N ILE A 105 -2.69 1.75 -4.67
CA ILE A 105 -1.72 2.17 -3.66
C ILE A 105 -0.85 3.28 -4.25
N THR A 106 -0.79 4.42 -3.56
CA THR A 106 0.00 5.57 -4.00
C THR A 106 0.90 6.07 -2.88
N TYR A 107 2.21 5.97 -3.09
CA TYR A 107 3.22 6.67 -2.34
C TYR A 107 3.41 8.08 -2.89
N GLY A 108 3.67 9.02 -1.98
CA GLY A 108 3.88 10.42 -2.29
C GLY A 108 4.71 11.13 -1.23
N GLY A 109 4.68 12.45 -1.25
CA GLY A 109 5.46 13.29 -0.36
C GLY A 109 6.08 14.46 -1.11
N GLU A 110 6.77 15.31 -0.37
CA GLU A 110 7.45 16.47 -0.95
C GLU A 110 8.71 16.01 -1.72
N GLY A 111 8.84 16.46 -2.96
CA GLY A 111 9.91 16.01 -3.86
C GLY A 111 9.81 14.53 -4.25
N PHE A 112 8.67 13.87 -4.00
CA PHE A 112 8.52 12.45 -4.26
C PHE A 112 8.71 12.11 -5.74
N SER A 113 9.57 11.14 -6.02
CA SER A 113 9.57 10.41 -7.28
C SER A 113 9.98 8.96 -7.05
N ILE A 114 9.54 8.09 -7.96
CA ILE A 114 9.85 6.67 -7.96
C ILE A 114 10.40 6.26 -9.31
N SER A 115 11.62 5.72 -9.30
CA SER A 115 12.23 5.07 -10.45
C SER A 115 12.08 3.56 -10.31
N GLN A 116 11.67 2.88 -11.38
CA GLN A 116 11.44 1.44 -11.43
C GLN A 116 12.42 0.81 -12.43
N PRO A 117 13.71 0.64 -12.05
CA PRO A 117 14.72 0.06 -12.91
C PRO A 117 14.40 -1.40 -13.28
N ALA A 118 15.03 -1.91 -14.34
CA ALA A 118 14.75 -3.25 -14.86
C ALA A 118 15.34 -4.38 -14.02
N ASP A 119 16.38 -4.09 -13.25
CA ASP A 119 17.28 -5.05 -12.62
C ASP A 119 17.34 -4.90 -11.09
N SER A 120 16.56 -3.99 -10.50
CA SER A 120 16.62 -3.72 -9.07
C SER A 120 15.31 -3.18 -8.51
N ALA A 121 15.23 -3.19 -7.17
CA ALA A 121 14.12 -2.63 -6.43
C ALA A 121 13.89 -1.15 -6.80
N PRO A 122 12.63 -0.68 -6.75
CA PRO A 122 12.30 0.72 -6.95
C PRO A 122 13.16 1.66 -6.11
N VAL A 123 13.61 2.77 -6.72
CA VAL A 123 14.34 3.84 -6.05
C VAL A 123 13.38 4.98 -5.78
N ILE A 124 13.20 5.32 -4.51
CA ILE A 124 12.39 6.44 -4.03
C ILE A 124 13.31 7.64 -3.84
N THR A 125 12.85 8.81 -4.26
CA THR A 125 13.46 10.11 -3.96
C THR A 125 12.46 10.96 -3.19
N LEU A 126 12.91 11.65 -2.15
CA LEU A 126 12.16 12.64 -1.38
C LEU A 126 13.01 13.89 -1.18
N SER A 127 12.34 15.01 -0.95
CA SER A 127 12.99 16.16 -0.33
C SER A 127 13.29 15.86 1.14
N ALA A 128 14.50 16.23 1.57
CA ALA A 128 14.90 16.21 2.97
C ALA A 128 15.02 17.65 3.48
N PHE A 129 14.54 17.92 4.68
CA PHE A 129 14.55 19.26 5.26
C PHE A 129 15.18 19.25 6.64
N ALA A 130 15.74 20.38 7.06
CA ALA A 130 15.99 20.57 8.47
C ALA A 130 14.67 20.53 9.26
N LYS A 131 14.67 19.94 10.46
CA LYS A 131 13.44 19.87 11.28
C LYS A 131 12.96 21.26 11.72
N ASP A 132 13.90 22.18 11.91
CA ASP A 132 13.71 23.54 12.43
C ASP A 132 13.66 24.62 11.35
N ASP A 133 14.11 24.32 10.13
CA ASP A 133 14.19 25.30 9.03
C ASP A 133 14.02 24.62 7.67
N LYS A 134 12.82 24.71 7.11
CA LYS A 134 12.51 24.13 5.79
C LYS A 134 13.22 24.81 4.62
N ALA A 135 13.86 25.98 4.81
CA ALA A 135 14.69 26.58 3.76
C ALA A 135 15.98 25.79 3.52
N LYS A 136 16.43 25.01 4.51
CA LYS A 136 17.56 24.07 4.39
C LYS A 136 17.06 22.75 3.81
N ALA A 137 16.98 22.72 2.49
CA ALA A 137 16.53 21.57 1.73
C ALA A 137 17.68 20.76 1.14
N GLY A 138 17.47 19.46 1.06
CA GLY A 138 18.34 18.46 0.49
C GLY A 138 17.51 17.36 -0.18
N THR A 139 18.15 16.25 -0.50
CA THR A 139 17.50 15.09 -1.12
C THR A 139 17.80 13.83 -0.33
N PHE A 140 16.81 12.95 -0.22
CA PHE A 140 16.97 11.61 0.33
C PHE A 140 16.49 10.59 -0.71
N GLN A 141 17.39 9.70 -1.11
CA GLN A 141 17.11 8.61 -2.04
C GLN A 141 17.31 7.27 -1.35
N PHE A 142 16.48 6.28 -1.62
CA PHE A 142 16.64 4.92 -1.09
C PHE A 142 15.94 3.89 -1.96
N LYS A 143 16.32 2.62 -1.80
CA LYS A 143 15.62 1.50 -2.45
C LYS A 143 14.50 0.99 -1.55
N MET A 144 13.36 0.67 -2.15
CA MET A 144 12.21 0.09 -1.46
C MET A 144 11.74 -1.14 -2.22
N ASP A 145 11.79 -2.32 -1.58
CA ASP A 145 11.16 -3.52 -2.13
C ASP A 145 9.64 -3.33 -2.08
N ILE A 146 8.94 -3.62 -3.19
CA ILE A 146 7.49 -3.54 -3.30
C ILE A 146 6.99 -4.89 -3.79
N MET A 147 6.24 -5.59 -2.94
CA MET A 147 5.90 -6.99 -3.14
C MET A 147 4.43 -7.23 -2.85
N SER A 148 3.79 -8.04 -3.69
CA SER A 148 2.42 -8.47 -3.45
C SER A 148 2.18 -9.83 -4.07
N LEU A 149 1.26 -10.57 -3.44
CA LEU A 149 0.94 -11.93 -3.80
C LEU A 149 -0.57 -12.15 -3.64
N ALA A 150 -1.15 -12.88 -4.58
CA ALA A 150 -2.52 -13.38 -4.46
C ALA A 150 -2.49 -14.90 -4.41
N ASN A 151 -3.22 -15.49 -3.47
CA ASN A 151 -3.58 -16.90 -3.52
C ASN A 151 -5.01 -17.00 -4.06
N VAL A 152 -5.19 -17.76 -5.13
CA VAL A 152 -6.46 -17.92 -5.82
C VAL A 152 -6.83 -19.39 -5.89
N PHE A 153 -8.01 -19.71 -5.40
CA PHE A 153 -8.63 -21.01 -5.61
C PHE A 153 -9.45 -20.97 -6.91
N TRP A 154 -9.05 -21.80 -7.87
CA TRP A 154 -9.75 -21.99 -9.13
C TRP A 154 -10.56 -23.27 -9.06
N LYS A 155 -11.86 -23.17 -9.35
CA LYS A 155 -12.70 -24.34 -9.58
C LYS A 155 -12.37 -24.95 -10.93
N GLY A 156 -12.50 -26.27 -11.05
CA GLY A 156 -12.40 -26.95 -12.34
C GLY A 156 -13.38 -26.35 -13.36
N ASP A 157 -12.90 -26.14 -14.59
CA ASP A 157 -13.64 -25.45 -15.67
C ASP A 157 -14.36 -26.43 -16.62
N GLY A 158 -14.48 -27.69 -16.22
CA GLY A 158 -15.06 -28.77 -17.02
C GLY A 158 -14.09 -29.39 -18.04
N VAL A 159 -12.92 -28.77 -18.29
CA VAL A 159 -11.82 -29.32 -19.12
C VAL A 159 -10.67 -29.76 -18.21
N ASN A 160 -10.29 -28.93 -17.25
CA ASN A 160 -9.45 -29.29 -16.13
C ASN A 160 -10.37 -29.57 -14.93
N THR A 161 -10.57 -30.85 -14.62
CA THR A 161 -11.56 -31.28 -13.62
C THR A 161 -11.09 -31.09 -12.17
N ASN A 162 -9.84 -30.68 -11.95
CA ASN A 162 -9.27 -30.54 -10.63
C ASN A 162 -9.29 -29.09 -10.16
N ASP A 163 -9.98 -28.88 -9.05
CA ASP A 163 -9.83 -27.67 -8.25
C ASP A 163 -8.37 -27.47 -7.85
N LYS A 164 -7.88 -26.23 -7.89
CA LYS A 164 -6.49 -25.93 -7.53
C LYS A 164 -6.34 -24.59 -6.83
N ASN A 165 -5.43 -24.55 -5.86
CA ASN A 165 -4.90 -23.30 -5.33
C ASN A 165 -3.67 -22.91 -6.16
N ALA A 166 -3.65 -21.68 -6.65
CA ALA A 166 -2.52 -21.09 -7.33
C ALA A 166 -2.16 -19.76 -6.69
N TYR A 167 -0.90 -19.58 -6.32
CA TYR A 167 -0.41 -18.29 -5.87
C TYR A 167 0.53 -17.64 -6.87
N GLN A 168 0.41 -16.32 -6.97
CA GLN A 168 0.96 -15.50 -8.05
C GLN A 168 1.54 -14.20 -7.51
N THR A 169 2.67 -13.78 -8.07
CA THR A 169 3.23 -12.44 -7.84
C THR A 169 2.31 -11.39 -8.47
N ILE A 170 2.08 -10.28 -7.79
CA ILE A 170 1.28 -9.16 -8.33
C ILE A 170 2.19 -8.02 -8.75
N GLY A 171 2.06 -7.61 -10.01
CA GLY A 171 2.76 -6.46 -10.59
C GLY A 171 1.82 -5.63 -11.46
N ASP A 172 1.91 -4.31 -11.37
CA ASP A 172 1.08 -3.37 -12.14
C ASP A 172 1.88 -2.79 -13.31
N THR A 173 2.24 -3.64 -14.27
CA THR A 173 2.97 -3.19 -15.47
C THR A 173 2.14 -2.25 -16.36
N GLY A 174 0.81 -2.24 -16.17
CA GLY A 174 -0.13 -1.33 -16.83
C GLY A 174 -0.22 0.06 -16.16
N LYS A 175 0.29 0.20 -14.93
CA LYS A 175 0.31 1.45 -14.15
C LYS A 175 -1.07 2.05 -13.88
N THR A 176 -2.08 1.21 -13.68
CA THR A 176 -3.47 1.63 -13.46
C THR A 176 -3.90 1.62 -11.99
N TYR A 177 -3.10 1.05 -11.09
CA TYR A 177 -3.40 0.86 -9.67
C TYR A 177 -2.44 1.66 -8.76
N GLY A 178 -1.98 2.81 -9.27
CA GLY A 178 -1.06 3.71 -8.56
C GLY A 178 0.39 3.29 -8.74
N ASN A 179 1.26 3.78 -7.87
CA ASN A 179 2.72 3.53 -7.92
C ASN A 179 3.20 2.55 -6.83
N GLY A 180 2.27 1.96 -6.08
CA GLY A 180 2.57 1.08 -4.97
C GLY A 180 2.71 -0.39 -5.33
N PHE A 181 2.74 -0.76 -6.61
CA PHE A 181 3.11 -2.11 -7.08
C PHE A 181 4.40 -2.02 -7.90
N ALA A 182 5.08 -3.15 -8.08
CA ALA A 182 6.17 -3.23 -9.06
C ALA A 182 5.61 -3.02 -10.47
N GLN A 183 6.20 -2.09 -11.23
CA GLN A 183 5.67 -1.66 -12.54
C GLN A 183 6.59 -2.00 -13.71
N ASN A 184 7.88 -2.23 -13.46
CA ASN A 184 8.81 -2.62 -14.52
C ASN A 184 8.63 -4.09 -14.87
N LYS A 185 8.27 -4.39 -16.12
CA LYS A 185 7.99 -5.76 -16.57
C LYS A 185 9.18 -6.71 -16.42
N THR A 186 10.40 -6.26 -16.73
CA THR A 186 11.61 -7.09 -16.58
C THR A 186 11.84 -7.44 -15.12
N TYR A 187 11.70 -6.46 -14.23
CA TYR A 187 11.83 -6.67 -12.80
C TYR A 187 10.73 -7.56 -12.23
N VAL A 188 9.46 -7.35 -12.63
CA VAL A 188 8.35 -8.22 -12.22
C VAL A 188 8.56 -9.66 -12.64
N ASN A 189 9.07 -9.89 -13.85
CA ASN A 189 9.37 -11.24 -14.34
C ASN A 189 10.54 -11.92 -13.62
N SER A 190 11.45 -11.16 -13.00
CA SER A 190 12.53 -11.75 -12.20
C SER A 190 12.08 -12.17 -10.80
N MET A 191 10.92 -11.68 -10.33
CA MET A 191 10.34 -12.01 -9.03
C MET A 191 9.52 -13.30 -9.07
N THR A 192 10.12 -14.41 -8.63
CA THR A 192 9.40 -15.68 -8.55
C THR A 192 8.35 -15.67 -7.42
N PRO A 193 7.18 -16.31 -7.59
CA PRO A 193 6.15 -16.35 -6.55
C PRO A 193 6.65 -16.94 -5.23
N VAL A 194 7.55 -17.92 -5.28
CA VAL A 194 8.16 -18.55 -4.09
C VAL A 194 9.01 -17.53 -3.33
N ALA A 195 9.92 -16.82 -4.03
CA ALA A 195 10.78 -15.82 -3.38
C ALA A 195 9.96 -14.68 -2.78
N ILE A 196 8.91 -14.24 -3.47
CA ILE A 196 8.00 -13.20 -2.96
C ILE A 196 7.22 -13.68 -1.76
N LYS A 197 6.70 -14.91 -1.78
CA LYS A 197 6.05 -15.53 -0.63
C LYS A 197 6.98 -15.55 0.59
N ASP A 198 8.22 -15.99 0.42
CA ASP A 198 9.18 -16.12 1.52
C ASP A 198 9.53 -14.75 2.12
N LYS A 199 9.80 -13.75 1.27
CA LYS A 199 10.05 -12.37 1.72
C LYS A 199 8.86 -11.75 2.45
N ILE A 200 7.66 -11.83 1.87
CA ILE A 200 6.44 -11.29 2.50
C ILE A 200 6.15 -12.03 3.82
N SER A 201 6.38 -13.34 3.88
CA SER A 201 6.19 -14.13 5.11
C SER A 201 7.16 -13.71 6.21
N ALA A 202 8.41 -13.38 5.86
CA ALA A 202 9.38 -12.84 6.83
C ALA A 202 8.96 -11.48 7.40
N ILE A 203 8.31 -10.64 6.58
CA ILE A 203 7.81 -9.32 6.99
C ILE A 203 6.55 -9.41 7.84
N LEU A 204 5.55 -10.19 7.40
CA LEU A 204 4.25 -10.27 8.10
C LEU A 204 4.25 -11.25 9.27
N GLY A 205 5.13 -12.27 9.26
CA GLY A 205 5.13 -13.32 10.26
C GLY A 205 3.76 -13.99 10.39
N ALA A 206 3.21 -13.98 11.62
CA ALA A 206 1.91 -14.55 11.93
C ALA A 206 0.73 -13.86 11.21
N ASP A 207 0.91 -12.64 10.69
CA ASP A 207 -0.14 -11.95 9.94
C ASP A 207 -0.30 -12.44 8.49
N MET A 208 0.61 -13.28 7.99
CA MET A 208 0.60 -13.78 6.62
C MET A 208 -0.72 -14.52 6.27
N ILE A 209 -1.15 -14.42 5.02
CA ILE A 209 -2.28 -15.19 4.50
C ILE A 209 -1.95 -16.68 4.45
N THR A 210 -2.96 -17.54 4.62
CA THR A 210 -2.77 -18.99 4.48
C THR A 210 -2.66 -19.37 3.00
N ILE A 211 -1.54 -19.98 2.62
CA ILE A 211 -1.37 -20.62 1.31
C ILE A 211 -1.41 -22.13 1.54
N PRO A 212 -2.42 -22.86 1.02
CA PRO A 212 -2.56 -24.30 1.26
C PRO A 212 -1.34 -25.11 0.82
N ALA A 213 -1.05 -26.20 1.54
CA ALA A 213 -0.07 -27.18 1.11
C ALA A 213 -0.49 -27.78 -0.25
N GLY A 214 0.45 -27.85 -1.19
CA GLY A 214 0.17 -28.29 -2.57
C GLY A 214 -0.35 -27.20 -3.50
N ALA A 215 -0.47 -25.95 -3.05
CA ALA A 215 -0.73 -24.82 -3.96
C ALA A 215 0.39 -24.70 -4.99
N VAL A 216 0.01 -24.57 -6.26
CA VAL A 216 0.96 -24.42 -7.37
C VAL A 216 1.35 -22.96 -7.56
N THR A 217 2.55 -22.72 -8.09
CA THR A 217 2.94 -21.38 -8.52
C THR A 217 2.38 -21.09 -9.90
N SER A 218 1.85 -19.89 -10.11
CA SER A 218 1.67 -19.31 -11.44
C SER A 218 2.49 -18.02 -11.51
N GLY A 219 2.83 -17.54 -12.70
CA GLY A 219 3.70 -16.36 -12.90
C GLY A 219 3.12 -15.07 -12.30
N TYR A 220 3.52 -13.93 -12.86
CA TYR A 220 2.94 -12.67 -12.39
C TYR A 220 1.56 -12.41 -12.99
N THR A 221 0.73 -11.66 -12.27
CA THR A 221 -0.53 -11.11 -12.76
C THR A 221 -0.73 -9.67 -12.26
N GLY A 222 -1.75 -8.99 -12.79
CA GLY A 222 -2.10 -7.63 -12.41
C GLY A 222 -2.96 -7.55 -11.15
N PRO A 223 -3.06 -6.37 -10.49
CA PRO A 223 -3.93 -6.18 -9.33
C PRO A 223 -5.41 -6.48 -9.61
N ASN A 224 -5.85 -6.43 -10.87
CA ASN A 224 -7.20 -6.83 -11.28
C ASN A 224 -7.53 -8.30 -10.96
N ILE A 225 -6.55 -9.15 -10.62
CA ILE A 225 -6.82 -10.50 -10.10
C ILE A 225 -7.75 -10.47 -8.88
N PHE A 226 -7.67 -9.43 -8.05
CA PHE A 226 -8.49 -9.30 -6.84
C PHE A 226 -9.97 -9.07 -7.15
N ASN A 227 -10.30 -8.71 -8.39
CA ASN A 227 -11.65 -8.44 -8.89
C ASN A 227 -12.21 -9.61 -9.72
N ARG A 228 -11.64 -10.82 -9.61
CA ARG A 228 -12.07 -11.98 -10.41
C ARG A 228 -13.28 -12.66 -9.78
N ALA A 229 -14.45 -12.48 -10.39
CA ALA A 229 -15.69 -13.12 -9.96
C ALA A 229 -15.75 -14.63 -10.26
N ASP A 230 -14.94 -15.11 -11.21
CA ASP A 230 -14.82 -16.51 -11.60
C ASP A 230 -13.88 -17.33 -10.70
N ALA A 231 -13.12 -16.67 -9.82
CA ALA A 231 -12.35 -17.35 -8.79
C ALA A 231 -13.27 -17.93 -7.71
N GLY A 232 -13.00 -19.17 -7.30
CA GLY A 232 -13.72 -19.81 -6.21
C GLY A 232 -13.43 -19.15 -4.86
N SER A 233 -12.19 -18.71 -4.63
CA SER A 233 -11.85 -17.78 -3.54
C SER A 233 -10.52 -17.06 -3.80
N ILE A 234 -10.34 -15.89 -3.21
CA ILE A 234 -9.13 -15.06 -3.34
C ILE A 234 -8.68 -14.61 -1.95
N GLN A 235 -7.37 -14.64 -1.74
CA GLN A 235 -6.70 -13.92 -0.65
C GLN A 235 -5.54 -13.11 -1.22
N GLY A 236 -5.29 -11.95 -0.61
CA GLY A 236 -4.26 -11.03 -1.04
C GLY A 236 -3.37 -10.61 0.11
N VAL A 237 -2.10 -10.41 -0.19
CA VAL A 237 -1.11 -9.88 0.73
C VAL A 237 -0.19 -8.88 0.01
N TYR A 238 0.27 -7.90 0.76
CA TYR A 238 1.10 -6.80 0.30
C TYR A 238 2.16 -6.48 1.36
N ALA A 239 3.39 -6.20 0.91
CA ALA A 239 4.41 -5.59 1.73
C ALA A 239 5.28 -4.63 0.90
N SER A 240 5.62 -3.49 1.48
CA SER A 240 6.74 -2.67 1.05
C SER A 240 7.76 -2.55 2.19
N GLU A 241 9.04 -2.53 1.84
CA GLU A 241 10.13 -2.57 2.81
C GLU A 241 11.28 -1.67 2.37
N TYR A 242 11.79 -0.87 3.30
CA TYR A 242 13.03 -0.14 3.11
C TYR A 242 14.20 -1.12 2.98
N VAL A 243 15.04 -0.97 1.96
CA VAL A 243 16.21 -1.83 1.78
C VAL A 243 17.38 -1.30 2.60
N ALA A 244 17.89 -2.12 3.52
CA ALA A 244 19.05 -1.79 4.35
C ALA A 244 20.24 -1.21 3.55
N ASN A 245 20.86 -0.18 4.11
CA ASN A 245 22.04 0.53 3.58
C ASN A 245 21.85 1.09 2.16
N SER A 246 20.61 1.26 1.69
CA SER A 246 20.34 1.81 0.36
C SER A 246 20.23 3.34 0.33
N GLY A 247 20.14 3.97 1.51
CA GLY A 247 19.89 5.40 1.63
C GLY A 247 21.08 6.26 1.22
N VAL A 248 20.78 7.31 0.45
CA VAL A 248 21.70 8.39 0.10
C VAL A 248 21.04 9.71 0.47
N LEU A 249 21.60 10.41 1.46
CA LEU A 249 21.16 11.73 1.91
C LEU A 249 22.14 12.78 1.43
N THR A 250 21.63 13.87 0.87
CA THR A 250 22.45 14.97 0.36
C THR A 250 21.93 16.30 0.89
N PHE A 251 22.82 17.13 1.42
CA PHE A 251 22.55 18.53 1.74
C PHE A 251 23.65 19.43 1.16
N PRO A 252 23.33 20.68 0.76
CA PRO A 252 24.36 21.66 0.45
C PRO A 252 25.26 21.90 1.66
N LYS A 253 26.57 22.02 1.45
CA LYS A 253 27.56 22.25 2.52
C LYS A 253 27.25 23.49 3.34
N ALA A 254 26.93 24.59 2.64
CA ALA A 254 26.60 25.86 3.26
C ALA A 254 25.37 25.80 4.17
N ASN A 255 24.48 24.83 3.93
CA ASN A 255 23.17 24.70 4.57
C ASN A 255 22.96 23.33 5.23
N THR A 256 24.03 22.65 5.63
CA THR A 256 23.93 21.33 6.26
C THR A 256 23.25 21.46 7.64
N PRO A 257 22.10 20.82 7.85
CA PRO A 257 21.35 20.99 9.10
C PRO A 257 21.88 20.07 10.21
N LYS A 258 21.57 20.42 11.47
CA LYS A 258 21.88 19.57 12.64
C LYS A 258 20.91 18.41 12.84
N SER A 259 19.70 18.53 12.29
CA SER A 259 18.67 17.49 12.32
C SER A 259 17.87 17.56 11.05
N TRP A 260 17.38 16.42 10.56
CA TRP A 260 16.71 16.33 9.26
C TRP A 260 15.45 15.46 9.32
N ASN A 261 14.57 15.63 8.35
CA ASN A 261 13.40 14.80 8.12
C ASN A 261 13.12 14.73 6.59
N ALA A 262 12.80 13.54 6.09
CA ALA A 262 12.14 13.33 4.81
C ALA A 262 10.83 12.56 5.04
N ASN A 263 9.69 13.12 4.63
CA ASN A 263 8.38 12.52 4.87
C ASN A 263 7.83 11.88 3.60
N MET A 264 7.54 10.57 3.67
CA MET A 264 6.79 9.86 2.65
C MET A 264 5.35 9.67 3.10
N THR A 265 4.40 9.88 2.21
CA THR A 265 2.97 9.59 2.45
C THR A 265 2.56 8.34 1.69
N VAL A 266 1.51 7.69 2.18
CA VAL A 266 0.89 6.54 1.51
C VAL A 266 -0.62 6.66 1.57
N THR A 267 -1.27 6.43 0.44
CA THR A 267 -2.73 6.40 0.30
C THR A 267 -3.13 5.07 -0.31
N VAL A 268 -4.11 4.41 0.30
CA VAL A 268 -4.76 3.22 -0.27
C VAL A 268 -6.21 3.56 -0.56
N SER A 269 -6.62 3.36 -1.81
CA SER A 269 -8.00 3.55 -2.28
C SER A 269 -8.49 2.31 -3.02
N TYR A 270 -9.79 2.27 -3.31
CA TYR A 270 -10.44 1.19 -4.05
C TYR A 270 -11.28 1.79 -5.18
N GLN A 271 -11.37 1.09 -6.31
CA GLN A 271 -12.08 1.51 -7.52
C GLN A 271 -13.49 0.94 -7.59
#